data_AF-A0A2E3VXG9-F1
#
_entry.id   AF-A0A2E3VXG9-F1
#
_cell.length_a   1.000
_cell.length_b   1.000
_cell.length_c   1.000
_cell.angle_alpha   90.00
_cell.angle_beta   90.00
_cell.angle_gamma   90.00
#
_symmetry.space_group_name_H-M   'P 1'
#
loop_
_entity.id
_entity.type
_entity.pdbx_description
1 polymer ?
#
loop_
_entity_poly.entity_id
_entity_poly.type
_entity_poly.pdbx_seq_one_letter_code
_entity_poly.pdbx_strand_id
1 'polypeptide(L)'
;MSNTKSIKNKTANDLAESLGLSASDAIEWEVRHSVTKNILETVKKKSLTVSQLAKDSGTSRARITRILKEDTQGISLDVLFRVLGATGQKVKLSYKKAA
;
A
#
# COMPACT_ATOMS: atom_id res chain seq x y z
N MET A 1 -8.92 -7.00 37.15
CA MET A 1 -8.49 -6.94 35.74
C MET A 1 -9.73 -7.06 34.88
N SER A 2 -10.09 -6.00 34.16
CA SER A 2 -11.29 -5.94 33.33
C SER A 2 -11.20 -6.97 32.22
N ASN A 3 -12.27 -7.73 32.00
CA ASN A 3 -12.34 -8.80 31.00
C ASN A 3 -12.26 -8.19 29.58
N THR A 4 -11.05 -8.06 29.02
CA THR A 4 -10.84 -7.52 27.67
C THR A 4 -11.34 -8.53 26.64
N LYS A 5 -12.53 -8.30 26.08
CA LYS A 5 -13.03 -9.06 24.93
C LYS A 5 -12.12 -8.79 23.73
N SER A 6 -11.50 -9.84 23.19
CA SER A 6 -10.73 -9.77 21.94
C SER A 6 -11.70 -9.65 20.76
N ILE A 7 -11.55 -8.60 19.97
CA ILE A 7 -12.30 -8.37 18.72
C ILE A 7 -11.45 -8.90 17.56
N LYS A 8 -12.05 -9.74 16.70
CA LYS A 8 -11.41 -10.27 15.49
C LYS A 8 -12.05 -9.65 14.26
N ASN A 9 -11.27 -8.87 13.51
CA ASN A 9 -11.68 -8.25 12.26
C ASN A 9 -11.23 -9.11 11.07
N LYS A 10 -12.11 -9.28 10.07
CA LYS A 10 -11.82 -10.12 8.89
C LYS A 10 -11.57 -9.29 7.63
N THR A 11 -12.11 -8.09 7.58
CA THR A 11 -11.94 -7.15 6.46
C THR A 11 -11.28 -5.85 6.92
N ALA A 12 -10.75 -5.07 5.98
CA ALA A 12 -10.24 -3.74 6.27
C ALA A 12 -11.35 -2.81 6.79
N ASN A 13 -12.57 -2.97 6.29
CA ASN A 13 -13.74 -2.24 6.78
C ASN A 13 -14.07 -2.58 8.24
N ASP A 14 -14.10 -3.87 8.61
CA ASP A 14 -14.36 -4.28 10.01
C ASP A 14 -13.32 -3.66 10.95
N LEU A 15 -12.06 -3.63 10.50
CA LEU A 15 -10.96 -3.04 11.25
C LEU A 15 -11.10 -1.52 11.37
N ALA A 16 -11.41 -0.82 10.28
CA ALA A 16 -11.62 0.62 10.31
C ALA A 16 -12.79 0.99 11.24
N GLU A 17 -13.91 0.29 11.15
CA GLU A 17 -15.07 0.49 12.03
C GLU A 17 -14.69 0.29 13.51
N SER A 18 -13.97 -0.79 13.82
CA SER A 18 -13.48 -1.06 15.18
C SER A 18 -12.55 0.02 15.73
N LEU A 19 -11.87 0.77 14.84
CA LEU A 19 -10.96 1.85 15.18
C LEU A 19 -11.62 3.24 15.12
N GLY A 20 -12.92 3.31 14.82
CA GLY A 20 -13.64 4.58 14.67
C GLY A 20 -13.27 5.37 13.41
N LEU A 21 -12.80 4.67 12.38
CA LEU A 21 -12.37 5.24 11.10
C LEU A 21 -13.44 5.07 10.03
N SER A 22 -13.29 5.83 8.95
CA SER A 22 -14.24 5.85 7.84
C SER A 22 -14.06 4.67 6.89
N ALA A 23 -15.10 4.34 6.12
CA ALA A 23 -14.97 3.39 5.01
C ALA A 23 -13.96 3.85 3.96
N SER A 24 -13.76 5.16 3.78
CA SER A 24 -12.70 5.69 2.91
C SER A 24 -11.30 5.36 3.40
N ASP A 25 -11.06 5.31 4.71
CA ASP A 25 -9.76 4.90 5.27
C ASP A 25 -9.47 3.43 4.94
N ALA A 26 -10.48 2.56 5.10
CA ALA A 26 -10.35 1.15 4.74
C ALA A 26 -10.07 0.95 3.24
N ILE A 27 -10.78 1.65 2.36
CA ILE A 27 -10.53 1.62 0.91
C ILE A 27 -9.10 2.05 0.59
N GLU A 28 -8.63 3.12 1.23
CA GLU A 28 -7.26 3.62 1.08
C GLU A 28 -6.23 2.55 1.49
N TRP A 29 -6.45 1.91 2.65
CA TRP A 29 -5.58 0.85 3.15
C TRP A 29 -5.50 -0.35 2.22
N GLU A 30 -6.65 -0.81 1.69
CA GLU A 30 -6.69 -1.94 0.77
C GLU A 30 -5.91 -1.66 -0.51
N VAL A 31 -6.11 -0.47 -1.11
CA VAL A 31 -5.39 -0.04 -2.31
C VAL A 31 -3.90 0.08 -2.02
N ARG A 32 -3.53 0.78 -0.92
CA ARG A 32 -2.14 0.96 -0.49
C ARG A 32 -1.44 -0.37 -0.28
N HIS A 33 -2.06 -1.29 0.46
CA HIS A 33 -1.49 -2.61 0.72
C HIS A 33 -1.32 -3.41 -0.58
N SER A 34 -2.34 -3.44 -1.44
CA SER A 34 -2.31 -4.16 -2.71
C SER A 34 -1.19 -3.67 -3.63
N VAL A 35 -1.04 -2.35 -3.78
CA VAL A 35 0.01 -1.74 -4.61
C VAL A 35 1.40 -2.03 -4.02
N THR A 36 1.57 -1.85 -2.71
CA THR A 36 2.85 -2.08 -2.02
C THR A 36 3.30 -3.53 -2.15
N LYS A 37 2.38 -4.48 -1.97
CA LYS A 37 2.65 -5.90 -2.14
C LYS A 37 3.13 -6.23 -3.56
N ASN A 38 2.45 -5.71 -4.58
CA ASN A 38 2.85 -5.92 -5.98
C ASN A 38 4.24 -5.33 -6.30
N ILE A 39 4.56 -4.16 -5.74
CA ILE A 39 5.91 -3.57 -5.84
C ILE A 39 6.95 -4.54 -5.26
N LEU A 40 6.76 -4.99 -4.01
CA LEU A 40 7.70 -5.87 -3.31
C LEU A 40 7.94 -7.18 -4.06
N GLU A 41 6.85 -7.84 -4.48
CA GLU A 41 6.93 -9.10 -5.23
C GLU A 41 7.70 -8.93 -6.54
N THR A 42 7.44 -7.86 -7.29
CA THR A 42 8.11 -7.60 -8.57
C THR A 42 9.57 -7.21 -8.38
N VAL A 43 9.89 -6.39 -7.38
CA VAL A 43 11.26 -6.00 -7.05
C VAL A 43 12.08 -7.21 -6.66
N LYS A 44 11.52 -8.12 -5.86
CA LYS A 44 12.15 -9.40 -5.50
C LYS A 44 12.36 -10.30 -6.71
N LYS A 45 11.36 -10.41 -7.60
CA LYS A 45 11.44 -11.27 -8.79
C LYS A 45 12.44 -10.78 -9.84
N LYS A 46 12.56 -9.46 -10.01
CA LYS A 46 13.40 -8.83 -11.05
C LYS A 46 14.75 -8.33 -10.52
N SER A 47 15.04 -8.49 -9.23
CA SER A 47 16.25 -7.99 -8.56
C SER A 47 16.51 -6.50 -8.82
N LEU A 48 15.45 -5.69 -8.80
CA LEU A 48 15.56 -4.24 -9.08
C LEU A 48 16.28 -3.52 -7.93
N THR A 49 17.17 -2.60 -8.27
CA THR A 49 17.91 -1.83 -7.25
C THR A 49 17.10 -0.60 -6.81
N VAL A 50 17.35 -0.17 -5.57
CA VAL A 50 16.77 1.07 -5.01
C VAL A 50 17.09 2.28 -5.89
N SER A 51 18.32 2.36 -6.41
CA SER A 51 18.76 3.48 -7.26
C SER A 51 18.01 3.52 -8.59
N GLN A 52 17.80 2.36 -9.22
CA GLN A 52 17.07 2.27 -10.48
C GLN A 52 15.61 2.69 -10.29
N LEU A 53 14.93 2.13 -9.28
CA LEU A 53 13.54 2.48 -8.98
C LEU A 53 13.37 3.96 -8.64
N ALA A 54 14.29 4.54 -7.87
CA ALA A 54 14.24 5.96 -7.52
C ALA A 54 14.29 6.84 -8.77
N LYS A 55 15.21 6.52 -9.69
CA LYS A 55 15.36 7.22 -10.97
C LYS A 55 14.10 7.09 -11.82
N ASP A 56 13.60 5.88 -12.03
CA ASP A 56 12.51 5.60 -12.96
C ASP A 56 11.15 6.08 -12.46
N SER A 57 10.94 6.09 -11.13
CA SER A 57 9.69 6.58 -10.52
C SER A 57 9.70 8.08 -10.19
N GLY A 58 10.84 8.76 -10.35
CA GLY A 58 10.99 10.17 -10.04
C GLY A 58 10.80 10.48 -8.55
N THR A 59 11.39 9.67 -7.67
CA THR A 59 11.32 9.82 -6.21
C THR A 59 12.67 9.58 -5.55
N SER A 60 12.82 9.91 -4.26
CA SER A 60 14.10 9.74 -3.57
C SER A 60 14.40 8.27 -3.24
N ARG A 61 15.69 7.92 -3.19
CA ARG A 61 16.16 6.60 -2.72
C ARG A 61 15.64 6.28 -1.33
N ALA A 62 15.64 7.26 -0.41
CA ALA A 62 15.10 7.09 0.93
C ALA A 62 13.61 6.71 0.92
N ARG A 63 12.81 7.32 0.04
CA ARG A 63 11.39 6.97 -0.10
C ARG A 63 11.20 5.56 -0.67
N ILE A 64 12.01 5.16 -1.66
CA ILE A 64 12.01 3.76 -2.15
C ILE A 64 12.35 2.79 -1.02
N THR A 65 13.39 3.07 -0.23
CA THR A 65 13.77 2.21 0.90
C THR A 65 12.63 2.07 1.91
N ARG A 66 11.90 3.15 2.21
CA ARG A 66 10.71 3.09 3.09
C ARG A 66 9.62 2.19 2.50
N ILE A 67 9.30 2.34 1.21
CA ILE A 67 8.34 1.49 0.50
C ILE A 67 8.75 0.01 0.55
N LEU A 68 10.02 -0.30 0.29
CA LEU A 68 10.53 -1.67 0.32
C LEU A 68 10.58 -2.27 1.74
N LYS A 69 10.44 -1.44 2.77
CA LYS A 69 10.29 -1.85 4.18
C LYS A 69 8.83 -1.85 4.65
N GLU A 70 7.88 -1.72 3.72
CA GLU A 70 6.43 -1.61 3.99
C GLU A 70 6.02 -0.37 4.81
N ASP A 71 6.96 0.54 5.09
CA ASP A 71 6.70 1.84 5.70
C ASP A 71 6.21 2.81 4.62
N THR A 72 4.94 2.67 4.26
CA THR A 72 4.30 3.51 3.23
C THR A 72 3.46 4.64 3.81
N GLN A 73 3.36 4.75 5.14
CA GLN A 73 2.58 5.80 5.78
C GLN A 73 3.15 7.20 5.45
N GLY A 74 2.25 8.12 5.12
CA GLY A 74 2.62 9.46 4.63
C GLY A 74 3.20 9.50 3.21
N ILE A 75 3.29 8.36 2.50
CA ILE A 75 3.58 8.32 1.07
C ILE A 75 2.25 8.27 0.33
N SER A 76 2.04 9.20 -0.59
CA SER A 76 0.80 9.28 -1.36
C SER A 76 0.64 8.11 -2.35
N LEU A 77 -0.60 7.77 -2.67
CA LEU A 77 -0.91 6.70 -3.62
C LEU A 77 -0.34 6.98 -5.02
N ASP A 78 -0.26 8.25 -5.46
CA ASP A 78 0.36 8.60 -6.76
C ASP A 78 1.84 8.20 -6.82
N VAL A 79 2.57 8.35 -5.71
CA VAL A 79 3.97 7.93 -5.63
C VAL A 79 4.05 6.41 -5.70
N LEU A 80 3.20 5.70 -4.97
CA LEU A 80 3.17 4.24 -5.02
C LEU A 80 2.85 3.74 -6.44
N PHE A 81 1.90 4.38 -7.14
CA PHE A 81 1.59 4.02 -8.52
C PHE A 81 2.74 4.31 -9.50
N ARG A 82 3.48 5.42 -9.33
CA ARG A 82 4.69 5.67 -10.13
C ARG A 82 5.78 4.62 -9.87
N VAL A 83 5.97 4.22 -8.61
CA VAL A 83 6.92 3.15 -8.26
C VAL A 83 6.48 1.81 -8.86
N LEU A 84 5.19 1.48 -8.81
CA LEU A 84 4.63 0.31 -9.48
C LEU A 84 4.85 0.36 -11.00
N GLY A 85 4.65 1.52 -11.63
CA GLY A 85 4.99 1.74 -13.03
C GLY A 85 6.46 1.48 -13.34
N ALA A 86 7.36 1.96 -12.48
CA ALA A 86 8.81 1.74 -12.58
C ALA A 86 9.21 0.26 -12.40
N THR A 87 8.38 -0.58 -11.76
CA THR A 87 8.62 -2.04 -11.77
C THR A 87 8.22 -2.70 -13.08
N GLY A 88 7.61 -1.95 -14.02
CA GLY A 88 7.06 -2.44 -15.28
C GLY A 88 5.66 -3.02 -15.15
N GLN A 89 4.93 -2.71 -14.08
CA GLN A 89 3.55 -3.11 -13.88
C GLN A 89 2.58 -1.95 -14.18
N LYS A 90 1.34 -2.29 -14.52
CA LYS A 90 0.24 -1.33 -14.73
C LYS A 90 -0.93 -1.65 -13.82
N VAL A 91 -1.64 -0.62 -13.39
CA VAL A 91 -2.89 -0.76 -12.64
C VAL A 91 -4.04 -0.85 -13.62
N LYS A 92 -4.93 -1.82 -13.40
CA LYS A 92 -6.27 -1.82 -14.00
C LYS A 92 -7.25 -1.39 -12.92
N LEU A 93 -7.86 -0.22 -13.08
CA LEU A 93 -8.89 0.27 -12.18
C LEU A 93 -10.24 -0.35 -12.55
N SER A 94 -11.00 -0.74 -11.52
CA SER A 94 -12.41 -1.10 -11.63
C SER A 94 -13.17 -0.36 -10.53
N TYR A 95 -14.39 0.06 -10.86
CA TYR A 95 -15.23 0.83 -9.95
C TYR A 95 -16.38 -0.04 -9.48
N LYS A 96 -16.65 0.01 -8.18
CA LYS A 96 -17.83 -0.59 -7.55
C LYS A 96 -18.57 0.51 -6.80
N LYS A 97 -19.88 0.32 -6.63
CA LYS A 97 -20.70 1.24 -5.84
C LYS A 97 -20.21 1.23 -4.39
N ALA A 98 -19.91 2.41 -3.85
CA ALA A 98 -19.60 2.58 -2.45
C ALA A 98 -20.94 2.68 -1.69
N ALA A 99 -21.45 1.52 -1.25
CA ALA A 99 -22.78 1.33 -0.65
C ALA A 99 -23.98 1.62 -1.59
#